data_AF-A0A1I5W5X6-F1
#
_entry.id   AF-A0A1I5W5X6-F1
#
_cell.length_a   1.000
_cell.length_b   1.000
_cell.length_c   1.000
_cell.angle_alpha   90.00
_cell.angle_beta   90.00
_cell.angle_gamma   90.00
#
_symmetry.space_group_name_H-M   'P 1'
#
loop_
_entity.id
_entity.type
_entity.pdbx_description
1 polymer ?
#
loop_
_entity_poly.entity_id
_entity_poly.type
_entity_poly.pdbx_seq_one_letter_code
_entity_poly.pdbx_strand_id
1 'polypeptide(L)'
;MKMKFKVLLIITLTVFCHFISNAQKTNYSMNGIWEYVDNRSEESFSTSQKSWRIVFEDTTLIVTLFKDRINGVILLLKSGFQNKKKSEIDSLNVSVLANVGAYYTEVFGDEIHKNNFVKKYSIMTYDYLYFDDTNLEMDGGKLAIFNKVNIVPREVYLFLLKKGIEDKKNYTKYLLKSNCYRVIYSLKSIIHFTPNNKQSQQYLLKGDEVEILEEKLVKGTSWLKIRYYGGKTIEGWIKKTDVE
;
A
#
# COMPACT_ATOMS: atom_id res chain seq x y z
N MET A 1 31.85 39.60 27.36
CA MET A 1 30.39 39.53 27.07
C MET A 1 30.06 38.95 25.68
N LYS A 2 30.80 39.25 24.62
CA LYS A 2 30.55 38.75 23.24
C LYS A 2 30.67 37.22 23.03
N MET A 3 31.47 36.52 23.85
CA MET A 3 31.70 35.08 23.67
C MET A 3 30.54 34.20 24.16
N LYS A 4 29.83 34.61 25.23
CA LYS A 4 28.68 33.87 25.78
C LYS A 4 27.47 33.87 24.81
N PHE A 5 27.33 34.92 23.99
CA PHE A 5 26.24 35.04 23.03
C PHE A 5 26.42 34.11 21.82
N LYS A 6 27.66 33.91 21.35
CA LYS A 6 27.95 32.98 20.23
C LYS A 6 27.69 31.53 20.61
N VAL A 7 28.05 31.12 21.83
CA VAL A 7 27.81 29.76 22.32
C VAL A 7 26.31 29.48 22.46
N LEU A 8 25.54 30.44 23.00
CA LEU A 8 24.09 30.31 23.13
C LEU A 8 23.40 30.20 21.75
N LEU A 9 23.82 31.01 20.77
CA LEU A 9 23.29 30.97 19.40
C LEU A 9 23.53 29.60 18.73
N ILE A 10 24.73 29.04 18.88
CA ILE A 10 25.08 27.72 18.33
C ILE A 10 24.22 26.62 18.96
N ILE A 11 24.02 26.66 20.29
CA ILE A 11 23.17 25.69 20.99
C ILE A 11 21.70 25.83 20.54
N THR A 12 21.19 27.05 20.38
CA THR A 12 19.82 27.24 19.88
C THR A 12 19.66 26.77 18.44
N LEU A 13 20.67 26.97 17.58
CA LEU A 13 20.61 26.53 16.19
C LEU A 13 20.64 25.01 16.06
N THR A 14 21.49 24.34 16.85
CA THR A 14 21.55 22.87 16.86
C THR A 14 20.29 22.26 17.44
N VAL A 15 19.72 22.84 18.51
CA VAL A 15 18.42 22.41 19.04
C VAL A 15 17.30 22.64 18.04
N PHE A 16 17.31 23.75 17.30
CA PHE A 16 16.30 24.05 16.27
C PHE A 16 16.41 23.13 15.05
N CYS A 17 17.62 22.82 14.59
CA CYS A 17 17.85 21.83 13.54
C CYS A 17 17.43 20.42 13.99
N HIS A 18 17.70 20.06 15.25
CA HIS A 18 17.26 18.77 15.81
C HIS A 18 15.73 18.71 15.99
N PHE A 19 15.09 19.86 16.25
CA PHE A 19 13.64 19.99 16.27
C PHE A 19 13.03 19.86 14.88
N ILE A 20 13.62 20.48 13.86
CA ILE A 20 13.15 20.35 12.47
C ILE A 20 13.32 18.91 11.97
N SER A 21 14.43 18.23 12.31
CA SER A 21 14.61 16.81 11.96
C SER A 21 13.68 15.87 12.73
N ASN A 22 13.24 16.22 13.95
CA ASN A 22 12.28 15.42 14.73
C ASN A 22 10.81 15.82 14.49
N ALA A 23 10.54 16.95 13.81
CA ALA A 23 9.19 17.47 13.59
C ALA A 23 8.51 16.91 12.34
N GLN A 24 9.19 16.13 11.50
CA GLN A 24 8.50 15.35 10.47
C GLN A 24 7.88 14.06 11.05
N LYS A 25 7.21 14.16 12.20
CA LYS A 25 6.17 13.17 12.53
C LYS A 25 5.01 13.48 11.61
N THR A 26 5.01 12.85 10.44
CA THR A 26 3.88 12.96 9.53
C THR A 26 2.66 12.32 10.21
N ASN A 27 1.54 13.03 10.22
CA ASN A 27 0.23 12.44 10.59
C ASN A 27 -0.32 11.57 9.44
N TYR A 28 0.45 11.38 8.37
CA TYR A 28 0.06 10.65 7.19
C TYR A 28 0.20 9.15 7.41
N SER A 29 -0.84 8.42 7.01
CA SER A 29 -0.84 6.95 7.07
C SER A 29 -0.23 6.38 5.81
N MET A 30 0.78 5.51 5.97
CA MET A 30 1.36 4.71 4.89
C MET A 30 0.36 3.75 4.24
N ASN A 31 -0.76 3.44 4.92
CA ASN A 31 -1.79 2.58 4.35
C ASN A 31 -2.30 3.10 3.00
N GLY A 32 -2.36 2.19 2.03
CA GLY A 32 -2.80 2.48 0.68
C GLY A 32 -2.04 1.66 -0.35
N ILE A 33 -2.25 2.02 -1.61
CA ILE A 33 -1.56 1.42 -2.75
C ILE A 33 -0.62 2.48 -3.32
N TRP A 34 0.63 2.11 -3.50
CA TRP A 34 1.69 3.00 -3.97
C TRP A 34 2.32 2.42 -5.23
N GLU A 35 2.14 3.09 -6.36
CA GLU A 35 2.79 2.73 -7.62
C GLU A 35 4.20 3.31 -7.66
N TYR A 36 5.19 2.48 -7.96
CA TYR A 36 6.58 2.91 -8.12
C TYR A 36 6.75 3.73 -9.41
N VAL A 37 7.43 4.86 -9.30
CA VAL A 37 7.76 5.75 -10.42
C VAL A 37 9.24 5.56 -10.76
N ASP A 38 9.52 5.06 -11.97
CA ASP A 38 10.88 4.97 -12.47
C ASP A 38 11.35 6.34 -12.97
N ASN A 39 12.19 7.00 -12.17
CA ASN A 39 12.74 8.33 -12.47
C ASN A 39 14.07 8.27 -13.26
N ARG A 40 14.52 7.08 -13.66
CA ARG A 40 15.73 6.93 -14.48
C ARG A 40 15.44 7.51 -15.86
N SER A 41 16.09 8.62 -16.18
CA SER A 41 15.93 9.40 -17.41
C SER A 41 16.40 8.71 -18.70
N GLU A 42 16.79 7.44 -18.65
CA GLU A 42 17.26 6.70 -19.81
C GLU A 42 16.11 5.88 -20.43
N GLU A 43 15.64 6.32 -21.60
CA GLU A 43 14.59 5.68 -22.41
C GLU A 43 14.83 4.19 -22.71
N SER A 44 16.03 3.67 -22.48
CA SER A 44 16.42 2.28 -22.78
C SER A 44 16.09 1.26 -21.67
N PHE A 45 15.85 1.70 -20.42
CA PHE A 45 15.62 0.78 -19.29
C PHE A 45 14.22 0.86 -18.65
N SER A 46 13.40 1.86 -19.00
CA SER A 46 12.27 2.30 -18.16
C SER A 46 10.93 1.59 -18.35
N THR A 47 10.83 0.44 -19.05
CA THR A 47 9.50 -0.17 -19.28
C THR A 47 9.37 -1.67 -19.04
N SER A 48 10.43 -2.39 -18.67
CA SER A 48 10.33 -3.86 -18.56
C SER A 48 9.54 -4.35 -17.35
N GLN A 49 9.30 -3.49 -16.36
CA GLN A 49 8.52 -3.84 -15.18
C GLN A 49 7.73 -2.66 -14.61
N LYS A 50 6.63 -2.98 -13.93
CA LYS A 50 5.89 -2.07 -13.06
C LYS A 50 5.76 -2.69 -11.67
N SER A 51 5.77 -1.85 -10.64
CA SER A 51 5.72 -2.33 -9.25
C SER A 51 4.73 -1.51 -8.40
N TRP A 52 4.03 -2.20 -7.51
CA TRP A 52 3.10 -1.62 -6.56
C TRP A 52 3.41 -2.12 -5.15
N ARG A 53 3.29 -1.24 -4.16
CA ARG A 53 3.28 -1.57 -2.74
C ARG A 53 1.87 -1.39 -2.21
N ILE A 54 1.26 -2.47 -1.73
CA ILE A 54 -0.04 -2.44 -1.06
C ILE A 54 0.25 -2.53 0.44
N VAL A 55 0.17 -1.40 1.13
CA VAL A 55 0.48 -1.29 2.55
C VAL A 55 -0.83 -1.27 3.33
N PHE A 56 -0.93 -2.15 4.33
CA PHE A 56 -2.06 -2.18 5.25
C PHE A 56 -1.59 -2.59 6.64
N GLU A 57 -1.83 -1.71 7.61
CA GLU A 57 -1.34 -1.86 8.98
C GLU A 57 0.18 -2.05 8.98
N ASP A 58 0.64 -3.22 9.42
CA ASP A 58 2.05 -3.56 9.56
C ASP A 58 2.52 -4.54 8.49
N THR A 59 1.81 -4.60 7.36
CA THR A 59 2.10 -5.51 6.25
C THR A 59 2.20 -4.75 4.93
N THR A 60 3.27 -5.00 4.19
CA THR A 60 3.45 -4.55 2.80
C THR A 60 3.41 -5.77 1.87
N LEU A 61 2.50 -5.75 0.89
CA LEU A 61 2.56 -6.64 -0.27
C LEU A 61 3.19 -5.89 -1.44
N ILE A 62 4.37 -6.32 -1.89
CA ILE A 62 5.01 -5.80 -3.10
C ILE A 62 4.62 -6.70 -4.26
N VAL A 63 4.11 -6.09 -5.33
CA VAL A 63 3.77 -6.78 -6.58
C VAL A 63 4.57 -6.16 -7.70
N THR A 64 5.38 -6.95 -8.38
CA THR A 64 6.13 -6.51 -9.56
C THR A 64 5.71 -7.35 -10.77
N LEU A 65 5.23 -6.70 -11.82
CA LEU A 65 4.85 -7.32 -13.08
C LEU A 65 5.88 -7.00 -14.16
N PHE A 66 6.23 -7.98 -14.99
CA PHE A 66 7.14 -7.79 -16.13
C PHE A 66 6.36 -7.60 -17.43
N LYS A 67 6.74 -6.63 -18.28
CA LYS A 67 5.99 -6.15 -19.46
C LYS A 67 5.56 -7.26 -20.43
N ASP A 68 6.38 -8.30 -20.57
CA ASP A 68 6.22 -9.27 -21.65
C ASP A 68 5.43 -10.53 -21.25
N ARG A 69 4.99 -10.66 -19.99
CA ARG A 69 4.26 -11.86 -19.50
C ARG A 69 3.32 -11.51 -18.35
N ILE A 70 2.27 -12.32 -18.14
CA ILE A 70 1.53 -12.38 -16.85
C ILE A 70 2.40 -13.14 -15.82
N ASN A 71 3.66 -12.74 -15.72
CA ASN A 71 4.63 -13.21 -14.75
C ASN A 71 5.07 -12.02 -13.92
N GLY A 72 5.32 -12.30 -12.65
CA GLY A 72 5.68 -11.29 -11.70
C GLY A 72 6.21 -11.92 -10.44
N VAL A 73 6.56 -11.07 -9.49
CA VAL A 73 6.99 -11.47 -8.16
C VAL A 73 6.05 -10.84 -7.15
N ILE A 74 5.69 -11.63 -6.14
CA ILE A 74 5.02 -11.16 -4.94
C ILE A 74 6.02 -11.28 -3.80
N LEU A 75 6.20 -10.19 -3.04
CA LEU A 75 6.91 -10.22 -1.77
C LEU A 75 5.94 -9.79 -0.67
N LEU A 76 5.95 -10.53 0.43
CA LEU A 76 5.18 -10.19 1.62
C LEU A 76 6.12 -9.79 2.73
N LEU A 77 6.01 -8.55 3.18
CA LEU A 77 6.88 -7.95 4.17
C LEU A 77 6.09 -7.54 5.40
N LYS A 78 6.72 -7.68 6.57
CA LYS A 78 6.32 -6.93 7.77
C LYS A 78 6.90 -5.53 7.65
N SER A 79 6.13 -4.51 7.96
CA SER A 79 6.56 -3.13 7.81
C SER A 79 6.03 -2.21 8.91
N GLY A 80 6.70 -1.07 9.06
CA GLY A 80 6.30 -0.02 9.99
C GLY A 80 7.47 0.89 10.33
N PHE A 81 7.22 1.85 11.20
CA PHE A 81 8.18 2.87 11.57
C PHE A 81 8.95 2.54 12.86
N GLN A 82 10.17 3.06 12.96
CA GLN A 82 11.01 3.00 14.15
C GLN A 82 12.02 4.15 14.16
N ASN A 83 12.87 4.26 15.19
CA ASN A 83 13.68 5.45 15.46
C ASN A 83 15.21 5.22 15.41
N LYS A 84 15.67 4.08 14.89
CA LYS A 84 17.09 3.75 14.72
C LYS A 84 17.46 3.68 13.25
N LYS A 85 18.64 4.14 12.88
CA LYS A 85 19.17 3.95 11.52
C LYS A 85 19.55 2.50 11.30
N LYS A 86 19.60 2.05 10.04
CA LYS A 86 20.05 0.68 9.70
C LYS A 86 21.41 0.31 10.30
N SER A 87 22.35 1.26 10.34
CA SER A 87 23.70 1.05 10.89
C SER A 87 23.69 0.66 12.37
N GLU A 88 22.68 1.13 13.11
CA GLU A 88 22.51 0.96 14.56
C GLU A 88 21.71 -0.30 14.94
N ILE A 89 21.28 -1.08 13.96
CA ILE A 89 20.44 -2.27 14.15
C ILE A 89 21.27 -3.52 13.84
N ASP A 90 21.52 -4.34 14.85
CA ASP A 90 22.10 -5.68 14.66
C ASP A 90 21.02 -6.77 14.60
N SER A 91 19.94 -6.55 15.37
CA SER A 91 18.69 -7.30 15.28
C SER A 91 17.52 -6.39 15.61
N LEU A 92 16.34 -6.75 15.12
CA LEU A 92 15.10 -6.01 15.33
C LEU A 92 14.01 -6.95 15.81
N ASN A 93 13.35 -6.59 16.91
CA ASN A 93 12.07 -7.20 17.27
C ASN A 93 10.97 -6.51 16.46
N VAL A 94 10.36 -7.20 15.50
CA VAL A 94 9.39 -6.60 14.59
C VAL A 94 8.11 -6.10 15.28
N SER A 95 7.84 -6.54 16.52
CA SER A 95 6.70 -6.03 17.30
C SER A 95 6.86 -4.58 17.77
N VAL A 96 8.06 -4.00 17.68
CA VAL A 96 8.30 -2.59 18.02
C VAL A 96 8.02 -1.64 16.86
N LEU A 97 7.75 -2.17 15.67
CA LEU A 97 7.36 -1.36 14.52
C LEU A 97 6.02 -0.68 14.80
N ALA A 98 5.98 0.63 14.60
CA ALA A 98 4.85 1.48 14.93
C ALA A 98 4.29 2.18 13.69
N ASN A 99 3.20 2.92 13.85
CA ASN A 99 2.61 3.71 12.77
C ASN A 99 3.34 5.05 12.52
N VAL A 100 4.27 5.43 13.41
CA VAL A 100 5.04 6.68 13.33
C VAL A 100 6.47 6.45 13.81
N GLY A 101 7.43 7.19 13.25
CA GLY A 101 8.83 7.13 13.62
C GLY A 101 9.73 7.77 12.56
N ALA A 102 11.01 7.88 12.87
CA ALA A 102 11.98 8.56 12.01
C ALA A 102 12.41 7.76 10.77
N TYR A 103 12.22 6.44 10.77
CA TYR A 103 12.61 5.57 9.66
C TYR A 103 11.52 4.56 9.35
N TYR A 104 11.20 4.39 8.07
CA TYR A 104 10.32 3.32 7.63
C TYR A 104 11.14 2.04 7.45
N THR A 105 10.67 0.93 7.98
CA THR A 105 11.41 -0.34 8.01
C THR A 105 10.57 -1.46 7.46
N GLU A 106 11.18 -2.31 6.64
CA GLU A 106 10.57 -3.49 6.06
C GLU A 106 11.43 -4.72 6.30
N VAL A 107 10.75 -5.84 6.53
CA VAL A 107 11.36 -7.12 6.90
C VAL A 107 10.66 -8.24 6.13
N PHE A 108 11.45 -9.13 5.54
CA PHE A 108 10.92 -10.34 4.87
C PHE A 108 10.24 -11.25 5.89
N GLY A 109 8.97 -11.61 5.65
CA GLY A 109 8.16 -12.30 6.65
C GLY A 109 8.68 -13.70 7.02
N ASP A 110 9.32 -14.38 6.09
CA ASP A 110 9.96 -15.69 6.25
C ASP A 110 11.28 -15.63 7.05
N GLU A 111 11.85 -14.44 7.22
CA GLU A 111 13.07 -14.20 8.01
C GLU A 111 12.76 -13.85 9.48
N ILE A 112 11.48 -13.76 9.86
CA ILE A 112 11.06 -13.45 11.23
C ILE A 112 11.07 -14.73 12.07
N HIS A 113 11.96 -14.77 13.06
CA HIS A 113 12.07 -15.90 13.97
C HIS A 113 10.84 -15.98 14.89
N LYS A 114 10.62 -17.16 15.51
CA LYS A 114 9.46 -17.40 16.43
C LYS A 114 9.34 -16.41 17.59
N ASN A 115 10.44 -15.77 18.00
CA ASN A 115 10.47 -14.76 19.05
C ASN A 115 10.25 -13.33 18.52
N ASN A 116 9.82 -13.16 17.28
CA ASN A 116 9.65 -11.89 16.56
C ASN A 116 10.95 -11.13 16.25
N PHE A 117 12.12 -11.76 16.41
CA PHE A 117 13.38 -11.12 16.03
C PHE A 117 13.79 -11.45 14.61
N VAL A 118 14.46 -10.49 13.97
CA VAL A 118 15.11 -10.66 12.67
C VAL A 118 16.54 -10.10 12.74
N LYS A 119 17.44 -10.69 11.95
CA LYS A 119 18.85 -10.25 11.83
C LYS A 119 18.99 -9.11 10.83
N LYS A 120 20.03 -8.28 11.01
CA LYS A 120 20.34 -7.08 10.20
C LYS A 120 20.21 -7.25 8.68
N TYR A 121 20.63 -8.38 8.12
CA TYR A 121 20.65 -8.56 6.65
C TYR A 121 19.26 -8.66 6.02
N SER A 122 18.24 -9.06 6.79
CA SER A 122 16.85 -9.15 6.32
C SER A 122 16.04 -7.87 6.60
N ILE A 123 16.71 -6.81 7.05
CA ILE A 123 16.11 -5.52 7.40
C ILE A 123 16.43 -4.49 6.31
N MET A 124 15.39 -3.89 5.75
CA MET A 124 15.47 -2.71 4.90
C MET A 124 14.95 -1.53 5.71
N THR A 125 15.75 -0.48 5.86
CA THR A 125 15.36 0.73 6.57
C THR A 125 15.59 1.90 5.63
N TYR A 126 14.59 2.76 5.54
CA TYR A 126 14.53 3.88 4.61
C TYR A 126 14.47 5.19 5.37
N ASP A 127 15.26 6.15 4.91
CA ASP A 127 15.05 7.57 5.21
C ASP A 127 13.88 8.04 4.32
N TYR A 128 12.87 8.73 4.85
CA TYR A 128 11.87 9.38 4.01
C TYR A 128 12.30 10.81 3.72
N LEU A 129 12.34 11.18 2.44
CA LEU A 129 12.70 12.52 2.00
C LEU A 129 11.45 13.39 1.87
N TYR A 130 10.36 12.78 1.43
CA TYR A 130 9.07 13.42 1.25
C TYR A 130 7.95 12.40 1.47
N PHE A 131 6.90 12.78 2.20
CA PHE A 131 5.74 11.90 2.41
C PHE A 131 4.49 12.74 2.68
N ASP A 132 3.52 12.65 1.76
CA ASP A 132 2.17 13.19 1.90
C ASP A 132 1.10 12.15 1.52
N ASP A 133 -0.16 12.57 1.41
CA ASP A 133 -1.28 11.68 1.06
C ASP A 133 -1.24 11.15 -0.38
N THR A 134 -0.32 11.62 -1.22
CA THR A 134 -0.25 11.37 -2.67
C THR A 134 1.10 10.91 -3.17
N ASN A 135 2.20 11.32 -2.55
CA ASN A 135 3.55 11.01 -2.98
C ASN A 135 4.39 10.56 -1.80
N LEU A 136 5.30 9.64 -2.10
CA LEU A 136 6.22 9.07 -1.14
C LEU A 136 7.59 8.95 -1.79
N GLU A 137 8.58 9.56 -1.16
CA GLU A 137 9.99 9.48 -1.55
C GLU A 137 10.81 8.92 -0.40
N MET A 138 11.51 7.83 -0.67
CA MET A 138 12.31 7.10 0.32
C MET A 138 13.69 6.79 -0.22
N ASP A 139 14.71 6.87 0.62
CA ASP A 139 16.07 6.47 0.30
C ASP A 139 16.51 5.29 1.18
N GLY A 140 16.79 4.16 0.54
CA GLY A 140 17.37 2.95 1.15
C GLY A 140 18.75 2.61 0.60
N GLY A 141 19.49 3.60 0.12
CA GLY A 141 20.71 3.46 -0.70
C GLY A 141 20.47 3.74 -2.20
N LYS A 142 19.20 3.83 -2.60
CA LYS A 142 18.71 4.35 -3.87
C LYS A 142 17.38 5.05 -3.62
N LEU A 143 17.20 6.19 -4.26
CA LEU A 143 15.95 6.93 -4.23
C LEU A 143 14.82 6.09 -4.87
N ALA A 144 13.74 5.91 -4.13
CA ALA A 144 12.53 5.27 -4.58
C ALA A 144 11.36 6.25 -4.45
N ILE A 145 10.67 6.49 -5.56
CA ILE A 145 9.56 7.43 -5.65
C ILE A 145 8.28 6.63 -5.90
N PHE A 146 7.22 6.98 -5.20
CA PHE A 146 5.92 6.34 -5.35
C PHE A 146 4.79 7.37 -5.40
N ASN A 147 3.78 7.06 -6.20
CA ASN A 147 2.52 7.80 -6.24
C ASN A 147 1.42 6.93 -5.62
N LYS A 148 0.61 7.51 -4.74
CA LYS A 148 -0.56 6.85 -4.19
C LYS A 148 -1.62 6.70 -5.27
N VAL A 149 -2.14 5.50 -5.43
CA VAL A 149 -3.23 5.20 -6.35
C VAL A 149 -4.41 4.66 -5.57
N ASN A 150 -5.61 5.03 -5.99
CA ASN A 150 -6.84 4.57 -5.33
C ASN A 150 -7.21 3.14 -5.74
N ILE A 151 -6.69 2.67 -6.87
CA ILE A 151 -7.07 1.42 -7.51
C ILE A 151 -5.81 0.80 -8.12
N VAL A 152 -5.57 -0.50 -7.85
CA VAL A 152 -4.54 -1.25 -8.57
C VAL A 152 -5.03 -1.58 -9.99
N PRO A 153 -4.15 -1.58 -11.00
CA PRO A 153 -4.51 -2.04 -12.33
C PRO A 153 -5.06 -3.47 -12.35
N ARG A 154 -5.96 -3.76 -13.29
CA ARG A 154 -6.63 -5.06 -13.44
C ARG A 154 -5.63 -6.22 -13.50
N GLU A 155 -4.54 -6.04 -14.23
CA GLU A 155 -3.47 -7.02 -14.38
C GLU A 155 -2.84 -7.42 -13.04
N VAL A 156 -2.74 -6.51 -12.07
CA VAL A 156 -2.26 -6.79 -10.72
C VAL A 156 -3.24 -7.70 -10.00
N TYR A 157 -4.53 -7.36 -10.00
CA TYR A 157 -5.56 -8.19 -9.36
C TYR A 157 -5.61 -9.61 -9.94
N LEU A 158 -5.60 -9.74 -11.26
CA LEU A 158 -5.61 -11.06 -11.93
C LEU A 158 -4.33 -11.86 -11.62
N PHE A 159 -3.18 -11.18 -11.57
CA PHE A 159 -1.94 -11.82 -11.17
C PHE A 159 -2.01 -12.32 -9.73
N LEU A 160 -2.53 -11.52 -8.80
CA LEU A 160 -2.71 -11.92 -7.40
C LEU A 160 -3.67 -13.10 -7.24
N LEU A 161 -4.78 -13.15 -8.00
CA LEU A 161 -5.70 -14.29 -8.03
C LEU A 161 -4.99 -15.56 -8.50
N LYS A 162 -4.36 -15.50 -9.68
CA LYS A 162 -3.63 -16.63 -10.27
C LYS A 162 -2.56 -17.14 -9.31
N LYS A 163 -1.71 -16.23 -8.81
CA LYS A 163 -0.61 -16.56 -7.91
C LYS A 163 -1.09 -17.09 -6.56
N GLY A 164 -2.24 -16.59 -6.09
CA GLY A 164 -2.88 -17.07 -4.88
C GLY A 164 -3.36 -18.52 -4.99
N ILE A 165 -3.91 -18.92 -6.14
CA ILE A 165 -4.27 -20.32 -6.41
C ILE A 165 -3.02 -21.20 -6.43
N GLU A 166 -1.96 -20.79 -7.15
CA GLU A 166 -0.69 -21.50 -7.25
C GLU A 166 -0.04 -21.72 -5.87
N ASP A 167 0.03 -20.66 -5.06
CA ASP A 167 0.69 -20.67 -3.77
C ASP A 167 -0.24 -21.16 -2.63
N LYS A 168 -1.51 -21.46 -2.92
CA LYS A 168 -2.57 -21.74 -1.94
C LYS A 168 -2.69 -20.66 -0.86
N LYS A 169 -2.65 -19.39 -1.27
CA LYS A 169 -2.74 -18.19 -0.42
C LYS A 169 -3.76 -17.21 -0.97
N ASN A 170 -4.49 -16.52 -0.11
CA ASN A 170 -5.32 -15.40 -0.54
C ASN A 170 -4.51 -14.10 -0.49
N TYR A 171 -4.00 -13.65 -1.64
CA TYR A 171 -3.32 -12.35 -1.75
C TYR A 171 -4.30 -11.18 -2.02
N THR A 172 -5.49 -11.42 -2.60
CA THR A 172 -6.48 -10.35 -2.84
C THR A 172 -7.05 -9.79 -1.55
N LYS A 173 -6.96 -10.52 -0.43
CA LYS A 173 -7.30 -10.02 0.92
C LYS A 173 -6.61 -8.69 1.27
N TYR A 174 -5.41 -8.43 0.75
CA TYR A 174 -4.69 -7.18 1.01
C TYR A 174 -5.34 -6.01 0.28
N LEU A 175 -5.93 -6.24 -0.89
CA LEU A 175 -6.70 -5.24 -1.64
C LEU A 175 -8.10 -5.00 -1.04
N LEU A 176 -8.72 -6.04 -0.46
CA LEU A 176 -9.96 -5.90 0.31
C LEU A 176 -9.73 -5.00 1.53
N LYS A 177 -8.64 -5.24 2.26
CA LYS A 177 -8.23 -4.45 3.43
C LYS A 177 -7.87 -3.00 3.07
N SER A 178 -7.32 -2.75 1.88
CA SER A 178 -7.03 -1.38 1.41
C SER A 178 -8.27 -0.59 0.96
N ASN A 179 -9.48 -1.13 1.17
CA ASN A 179 -10.77 -0.55 0.79
C ASN A 179 -11.02 -0.40 -0.72
N CYS A 180 -10.17 -0.94 -1.59
CA CYS A 180 -10.35 -0.86 -3.05
C CYS A 180 -11.32 -1.93 -3.56
N TYR A 181 -11.49 -3.00 -2.80
CA TYR A 181 -12.37 -4.12 -3.12
C TYR A 181 -13.33 -4.39 -1.95
N ARG A 182 -14.44 -5.09 -2.22
CA ARG A 182 -15.42 -5.53 -1.23
C ARG A 182 -15.90 -6.94 -1.52
N VAL A 183 -16.44 -7.59 -0.48
CA VAL A 183 -17.10 -8.90 -0.59
C VAL A 183 -18.61 -8.68 -0.57
N ILE A 184 -19.34 -9.36 -1.45
CA ILE A 184 -20.79 -9.40 -1.42
C ILE A 184 -21.26 -10.20 -0.19
N TYR A 185 -22.03 -9.57 0.70
CA TYR A 185 -22.61 -10.23 1.88
C TYR A 185 -24.03 -10.73 1.65
N SER A 186 -24.79 -10.04 0.80
CA SER A 186 -26.13 -10.46 0.42
C SER A 186 -26.09 -11.82 -0.29
N LEU A 187 -27.11 -12.67 -0.07
CA LEU A 187 -27.20 -13.96 -0.75
C LEU A 187 -27.19 -13.80 -2.28
N LYS A 188 -27.77 -12.71 -2.75
CA LYS A 188 -27.86 -12.33 -4.15
C LYS A 188 -27.87 -10.81 -4.26
N SER A 189 -26.90 -10.24 -4.97
CA SER A 189 -26.86 -8.83 -5.33
C SER A 189 -27.15 -8.67 -6.81
N ILE A 190 -28.21 -7.95 -7.16
CA ILE A 190 -28.59 -7.72 -8.56
C ILE A 190 -27.71 -6.60 -9.12
N ILE A 191 -27.11 -6.83 -10.28
CA ILE A 191 -26.33 -5.80 -10.96
C ILE A 191 -27.28 -4.92 -11.78
N HIS A 192 -27.16 -3.60 -11.63
CA HIS A 192 -27.92 -2.61 -12.38
C HIS A 192 -27.03 -1.91 -13.42
N PHE A 193 -27.56 -1.59 -14.60
CA PHE A 193 -26.83 -0.76 -15.57
C PHE A 193 -26.68 0.68 -15.10
N THR A 194 -27.71 1.19 -14.41
CA THR A 194 -27.73 2.52 -13.78
C THR A 194 -28.47 2.45 -12.44
N PRO A 195 -28.10 3.31 -11.47
CA PRO A 195 -28.79 3.36 -10.18
C PRO A 195 -30.30 3.57 -10.33
N ASN A 196 -31.09 2.76 -9.61
CA ASN A 196 -32.54 2.90 -9.46
C ASN A 196 -33.38 2.93 -10.76
N ASN A 197 -32.88 2.33 -11.85
CA ASN A 197 -33.64 2.27 -13.10
C ASN A 197 -33.60 0.87 -13.71
N LYS A 198 -32.52 0.52 -14.43
CA LYS A 198 -32.49 -0.68 -15.26
C LYS A 198 -31.68 -1.79 -14.61
N GLN A 199 -32.37 -2.81 -14.09
CA GLN A 199 -31.74 -4.05 -13.67
C GLN A 199 -31.18 -4.82 -14.87
N SER A 200 -30.02 -5.44 -14.68
CA SER A 200 -29.54 -6.46 -15.60
C SER A 200 -30.08 -7.84 -15.19
N GLN A 201 -29.93 -8.83 -16.07
CA GLN A 201 -30.18 -10.23 -15.72
C GLN A 201 -29.01 -10.87 -14.94
N GLN A 202 -27.94 -10.10 -14.71
CA GLN A 202 -26.75 -10.54 -14.01
C GLN A 202 -26.86 -10.23 -12.52
N TYR A 203 -26.26 -11.10 -11.72
CA TYR A 203 -26.22 -10.95 -10.27
C TYR A 203 -24.90 -11.54 -9.75
N LEU A 204 -24.54 -11.09 -8.56
CA LEU A 204 -23.45 -11.64 -7.77
C LEU A 204 -24.02 -12.44 -6.60
N LEU A 205 -23.23 -13.38 -6.12
CA LEU A 205 -23.57 -14.23 -4.99
C LEU A 205 -22.74 -13.84 -3.77
N LYS A 206 -23.23 -14.23 -2.59
CA LYS A 206 -22.48 -14.07 -1.34
C LYS A 206 -21.08 -14.66 -1.47
N GLY A 207 -20.08 -13.88 -1.08
CA GLY A 207 -18.66 -14.25 -1.14
C GLY A 207 -17.95 -13.79 -2.42
N ASP A 208 -18.66 -13.29 -3.43
CA ASP A 208 -18.02 -12.69 -4.60
C ASP A 208 -17.23 -11.43 -4.20
N GLU A 209 -16.00 -11.33 -4.70
CA GLU A 209 -15.12 -10.16 -4.53
C GLU A 209 -15.31 -9.19 -5.70
N VAL A 210 -15.53 -7.91 -5.41
CA VAL A 210 -15.73 -6.85 -6.39
C VAL A 210 -14.79 -5.67 -6.14
N GLU A 211 -14.31 -5.07 -7.22
CA GLU A 211 -13.62 -3.78 -7.20
C GLU A 211 -14.66 -2.66 -7.08
N ILE A 212 -14.40 -1.64 -6.25
CA ILE A 212 -15.25 -0.46 -6.15
C ILE A 212 -14.65 0.64 -7.04
N LEU A 213 -15.43 1.11 -8.02
CA LEU A 213 -15.03 2.14 -8.98
C LEU A 213 -15.54 3.52 -8.59
N GLU A 214 -16.74 3.60 -8.01
CA GLU A 214 -17.42 4.86 -7.70
C GLU A 214 -18.48 4.62 -6.62
N GLU A 215 -18.73 5.63 -5.78
CA GLU A 215 -19.88 5.67 -4.87
C GLU A 215 -20.79 6.84 -5.23
N LYS A 216 -22.12 6.61 -5.23
CA LYS A 216 -23.11 7.63 -5.56
C LYS A 216 -24.38 7.51 -4.72
N LEU A 217 -24.86 8.64 -4.20
CA LEU A 217 -26.17 8.73 -3.56
C LEU A 217 -27.24 9.10 -4.59
N VAL A 218 -28.25 8.24 -4.77
CA VAL A 218 -29.36 8.47 -5.72
C VAL A 218 -30.68 8.27 -5.00
N LYS A 219 -31.48 9.35 -4.89
CA LYS A 219 -32.77 9.36 -4.19
C LYS A 219 -32.70 8.75 -2.78
N GLY A 220 -31.67 9.13 -2.02
CA GLY A 220 -31.46 8.65 -0.64
C GLY A 220 -30.92 7.22 -0.51
N THR A 221 -30.60 6.54 -1.61
CA THR A 221 -29.95 5.21 -1.59
C THR A 221 -28.50 5.33 -2.04
N SER A 222 -27.56 4.77 -1.28
CA SER A 222 -26.15 4.69 -1.68
C SER A 222 -25.90 3.52 -2.63
N TRP A 223 -25.25 3.81 -3.74
CA TRP A 223 -24.92 2.87 -4.80
C TRP A 223 -23.41 2.81 -4.99
N LEU A 224 -22.91 1.62 -5.30
CA LEU A 224 -21.53 1.42 -5.69
C LEU A 224 -21.48 0.98 -7.15
N LYS A 225 -20.68 1.68 -7.95
CA LYS A 225 -20.26 1.16 -9.24
C LYS A 225 -19.15 0.16 -8.99
N ILE A 226 -19.32 -1.05 -9.50
CA ILE A 226 -18.41 -2.16 -9.26
C ILE A 226 -17.88 -2.75 -10.55
N ARG A 227 -16.76 -3.46 -10.41
CA ARG A 227 -16.26 -4.40 -11.41
C ARG A 227 -16.04 -5.76 -10.76
N TYR A 228 -16.61 -6.79 -11.36
CA TYR A 228 -16.46 -8.18 -10.96
C TYR A 228 -15.58 -8.93 -11.95
N TYR A 229 -14.68 -9.76 -11.43
CA TYR A 229 -13.67 -10.49 -12.19
C TYR A 229 -13.90 -12.01 -12.18
N GLY A 230 -15.09 -12.45 -12.58
CA GLY A 230 -15.39 -13.87 -12.79
C GLY A 230 -14.99 -14.38 -14.19
N GLY A 231 -15.76 -15.32 -14.74
CA GLY A 231 -15.52 -15.85 -16.10
C GLY A 231 -15.59 -14.80 -17.21
N LYS A 232 -16.31 -13.70 -16.99
CA LYS A 232 -16.25 -12.47 -17.77
C LYS A 232 -16.15 -11.30 -16.82
N THR A 233 -15.47 -10.23 -17.25
CA THR A 233 -15.48 -8.97 -16.52
C THR A 233 -16.87 -8.33 -16.65
N ILE A 234 -17.50 -8.05 -15.51
CA ILE A 234 -18.83 -7.43 -15.46
C ILE A 234 -18.69 -6.11 -14.71
N GLU A 235 -19.23 -5.03 -15.27
CA GLU A 235 -19.37 -3.75 -14.59
C GLU A 235 -20.84 -3.40 -14.43
N GLY A 236 -21.16 -2.74 -13.31
CA GLY A 236 -22.50 -2.22 -13.07
C GLY A 236 -22.63 -1.62 -11.69
N TRP A 237 -23.85 -1.38 -11.27
CA TRP A 237 -24.18 -0.75 -9.99
C TRP A 237 -24.86 -1.75 -9.08
N ILE A 238 -24.41 -1.81 -7.83
CA ILE A 238 -25.05 -2.56 -6.75
C ILE A 238 -25.40 -1.60 -5.61
N LYS A 239 -26.29 -2.01 -4.71
CA LYS A 239 -26.56 -1.22 -3.51
C LYS A 239 -25.36 -1.35 -2.57
N LYS A 240 -24.99 -0.25 -1.89
CA LYS A 240 -23.90 -0.28 -0.90
C LYS A 240 -24.15 -1.31 0.21
N THR A 241 -25.41 -1.47 0.60
CA THR A 241 -25.86 -2.47 1.57
C THR A 241 -25.61 -3.93 1.15
N ASP A 242 -25.29 -4.20 -0.11
CA ASP A 242 -25.00 -5.56 -0.55
C ASP A 242 -23.58 -6.02 -0.15
N VAL A 243 -22.73 -5.07 0.28
CA VAL A 243 -21.33 -5.27 0.67
C VAL A 243 -21.01 -4.74 2.09
N GLU A 244 -22.03 -4.37 2.85
CA GLU A 244 -21.96 -3.99 4.28
C GLU A 244 -22.65 -5.07 5.14
#